data_AF-A0A934LA50-F1
#
_entry.id   AF-A0A934LA50-F1
#
_cell.length_a   1.000
_cell.length_b   1.000
_cell.length_c   1.000
_cell.angle_alpha   90.00
_cell.angle_beta   90.00
_cell.angle_gamma   90.00
#
_symmetry.space_group_name_H-M   'P 1'
#
loop_
_entity.id
_entity.type
_entity.pdbx_description
1 polymer ?
#
loop_
_entity_poly.entity_id
_entity_poly.type
_entity_poly.pdbx_seq_one_letter_code
_entity_poly.pdbx_strand_id
1 'polypeptide(L)'
;MMEIVLDKSYLDGAPTASVRSLCQHFHVLMSDELFFELLTTDVPSQKRCFAKLPERENPLALIPNVGFLLRFEREHQCGCAPLTQHQVPDRYVFHKKLREGTFVCEGEVLENLTAWRAHVEGDTRDFVERSKVVHQFFPELNGIEWKDFPAAVAVARRKISDDHDFVRQIYESFLDEDAPPDAPSPGALTPEWSWFRWVQCQIIAGLRLFQRYQGRFPEDPGPEFWRRAEHSMLDVYYVILGSLAGAIATRDNEIREDFLALRPDAVLLSPDVLGAAGANRPLNTDARQAGSARPPRAG
;
A
#
# COMPACT_ATOMS: atom_id res chain seq x y z
N MET A 1 20.60 7.13 -0.41
CA MET A 1 19.44 8.04 -0.55
C MET A 1 18.23 7.25 -0.09
N MET A 2 17.32 7.83 0.69
CA MET A 2 16.14 7.10 1.21
C MET A 2 15.15 6.80 0.09
N GLU A 3 14.60 5.59 0.09
CA GLU A 3 13.55 5.12 -0.82
C GLU A 3 12.21 5.68 -0.39
N ILE A 4 11.37 6.12 -1.33
CA ILE A 4 10.01 6.57 -1.02
C ILE A 4 9.05 6.06 -2.07
N VAL A 5 8.08 5.27 -1.63
CA VAL A 5 6.98 4.83 -2.50
C VAL A 5 6.01 5.98 -2.71
N LEU A 6 5.66 6.20 -3.97
CA LEU A 6 4.66 7.18 -4.38
C LEU A 6 3.32 6.49 -4.57
N ASP A 7 2.23 7.14 -4.15
CA ASP A 7 0.87 6.72 -4.50
C ASP A 7 0.18 7.74 -5.42
N LYS A 8 -1.01 7.37 -5.91
CA LYS A 8 -1.82 8.26 -6.75
C LYS A 8 -2.32 9.48 -5.98
N SER A 9 -2.71 9.34 -4.72
CA SER A 9 -3.29 10.42 -3.92
C SER A 9 -2.31 11.60 -3.74
N TYR A 10 -1.02 11.31 -3.59
CA TYR A 10 0.04 12.30 -3.54
C TYR A 10 0.25 12.94 -4.92
N LEU A 11 0.32 12.15 -5.99
CA LEU A 11 0.45 12.69 -7.35
C LEU A 11 -0.72 13.57 -7.76
N ASP A 12 -1.95 13.24 -7.39
CA ASP A 12 -3.12 14.07 -7.69
C ASP A 12 -3.12 15.34 -6.83
N GLY A 13 -2.87 15.23 -5.52
CA GLY A 13 -3.06 16.32 -4.57
C GLY A 13 -1.84 17.19 -4.23
N ALA A 14 -0.61 16.78 -4.57
CA ALA A 14 0.59 17.55 -4.28
C ALA A 14 0.86 18.63 -5.35
N PRO A 15 1.40 19.81 -4.98
CA PRO A 15 1.89 20.77 -5.96
C PRO A 15 3.05 20.22 -6.80
N THR A 16 3.19 20.69 -8.04
CA THR A 16 4.31 20.30 -8.94
C THR A 16 5.68 20.51 -8.29
N ALA A 17 5.86 21.62 -7.57
CA ALA A 17 7.12 21.91 -6.88
C ALA A 17 7.45 20.85 -5.82
N SER A 18 6.46 20.38 -5.05
CA SER A 18 6.65 19.34 -4.03
C SER A 18 7.04 18.00 -4.66
N VAL A 19 6.37 17.57 -5.73
CA VAL A 19 6.71 16.32 -6.45
C VAL A 19 8.12 16.40 -7.03
N ARG A 20 8.50 17.53 -7.63
CA ARG A 20 9.86 17.71 -8.18
C ARG A 20 10.93 17.74 -7.08
N SER A 21 10.64 18.40 -5.96
CA SER A 21 11.52 18.40 -4.78
C SER A 21 11.68 16.98 -4.23
N LEU A 22 10.61 16.19 -4.18
CA LEU A 22 10.64 14.79 -3.79
C LEU A 22 11.63 14.00 -4.68
N CYS A 23 11.50 14.11 -6.00
CA CYS A 23 12.40 13.46 -6.97
C CYS A 23 13.85 13.99 -6.97
N GLN A 24 14.12 15.12 -6.33
CA GLN A 24 15.47 15.68 -6.20
C GLN A 24 16.21 15.19 -4.96
N HIS A 25 15.48 14.94 -3.86
CA HIS A 25 16.07 14.63 -2.57
C HIS A 25 15.97 13.13 -2.19
N PHE A 26 15.07 12.39 -2.83
CA PHE A 26 14.78 11.00 -2.51
C PHE A 26 14.84 10.08 -3.72
N HIS A 27 15.01 8.79 -3.45
CA HIS A 27 14.89 7.75 -4.45
C HIS A 27 13.41 7.38 -4.56
N VAL A 28 12.69 8.12 -5.40
CA VAL A 28 11.23 7.93 -5.57
C VAL A 28 10.96 6.67 -6.37
N LEU A 29 10.14 5.80 -5.82
CA LEU A 29 9.71 4.54 -6.40
C LEU A 29 8.27 4.67 -6.92
N MET A 30 8.03 4.24 -8.16
CA MET A 30 6.69 4.07 -8.74
C MET A 30 6.52 2.60 -9.06
N SER A 31 5.47 1.99 -8.53
CA SER A 31 5.15 0.61 -8.84
C SER A 31 4.41 0.48 -10.16
N ASP A 32 4.39 -0.74 -10.72
CA ASP A 32 3.56 -1.08 -11.88
C ASP A 32 2.09 -0.71 -11.64
N GLU A 33 1.58 -0.96 -10.42
CA GLU A 33 0.21 -0.65 -10.05
C GLU A 33 -0.09 0.84 -10.18
N LEU A 34 0.77 1.71 -9.64
CA LEU A 34 0.60 3.16 -9.82
C LEU A 34 0.67 3.56 -11.29
N PHE A 35 1.61 2.98 -12.04
CA PHE A 35 1.75 3.31 -13.45
C PHE A 35 0.49 2.96 -14.24
N PHE A 36 -0.05 1.75 -14.07
CA PHE A 36 -1.29 1.32 -14.73
C PHE A 36 -2.52 2.06 -14.21
N GLU A 37 -2.59 2.38 -12.91
CA GLU A 37 -3.66 3.19 -12.33
C GLU A 37 -3.71 4.59 -12.98
N LEU A 38 -2.55 5.22 -13.19
CA LEU A 38 -2.46 6.51 -13.90
C LEU A 38 -2.82 6.40 -15.39
N LEU A 39 -2.60 5.25 -16.02
CA LEU A 39 -3.00 5.03 -17.41
C LEU A 39 -4.51 4.82 -17.58
N THR A 40 -5.18 4.37 -16.52
CA THR A 40 -6.61 4.05 -16.53
C THR A 40 -7.51 5.14 -15.95
N THR A 41 -6.93 6.12 -15.25
CA THR A 41 -7.67 7.26 -14.70
C THR A 41 -8.17 8.24 -15.79
N ASP A 42 -8.98 9.23 -15.40
CA ASP A 42 -9.47 10.23 -16.35
C ASP A 42 -8.33 11.07 -16.95
N VAL A 43 -8.48 11.44 -18.23
CA VAL A 43 -7.45 12.18 -18.98
C VAL A 43 -6.97 13.45 -18.25
N PRO A 44 -7.85 14.28 -17.63
CA PRO A 44 -7.41 15.39 -16.79
C PRO A 44 -6.51 14.98 -15.61
N SER A 45 -6.86 13.94 -14.84
CA SER A 45 -6.01 13.43 -13.74
C SER A 45 -4.68 12.89 -14.26
N GLN A 46 -4.72 12.03 -15.27
CA GLN A 46 -3.51 11.49 -15.93
C GLN A 46 -2.55 12.61 -16.32
N LYS A 47 -3.06 13.60 -17.08
CA LYS A 47 -2.29 14.77 -17.52
C LYS A 47 -1.64 15.50 -16.36
N ARG A 48 -2.41 15.79 -15.30
CA ARG A 48 -1.91 16.50 -14.11
C ARG A 48 -0.81 15.71 -13.42
N CYS A 49 -0.99 14.41 -13.22
CA CYS A 49 -0.01 13.55 -12.53
C CYS A 49 1.31 13.47 -13.31
N PHE A 50 1.26 13.13 -14.60
CA PHE A 50 2.48 13.04 -15.42
C PHE A 50 3.17 14.39 -15.63
N ALA A 51 2.43 15.50 -15.71
CA ALA A 51 3.02 16.83 -15.84
C ALA A 51 3.86 17.26 -14.62
N LYS A 52 3.57 16.71 -13.42
CA LYS A 52 4.31 17.02 -12.18
C LYS A 52 5.70 16.39 -12.16
N LEU A 53 5.87 15.23 -12.78
CA LEU A 53 7.13 14.47 -12.80
C LEU A 53 8.24 15.25 -13.54
N PRO A 54 9.53 15.08 -13.19
CA PRO A 54 10.64 15.65 -13.95
C PRO A 54 10.67 15.17 -15.42
N GLU A 55 11.00 16.08 -16.35
CA GLU A 55 11.15 15.76 -17.78
C GLU A 55 12.63 15.43 -18.07
N ARG A 56 13.04 14.24 -17.64
CA ARG A 56 14.39 13.70 -17.84
C ARG A 56 14.32 12.19 -17.97
N GLU A 57 15.44 11.57 -18.35
CA GLU A 57 15.62 10.12 -18.27
C GLU A 57 15.50 9.63 -16.83
N ASN A 58 14.82 8.49 -16.64
CA ASN A 58 14.57 7.83 -15.35
C ASN A 58 14.19 8.84 -14.26
N PRO A 59 13.08 9.59 -14.44
CA PRO A 59 12.72 10.67 -13.53
C PRO A 59 12.42 10.18 -12.10
N LEU A 60 12.13 8.89 -11.97
CA LEU A 60 11.91 8.09 -10.77
C LEU A 60 12.36 6.64 -11.08
N ALA A 61 12.37 5.75 -10.10
CA ALA A 61 12.65 4.34 -10.32
C ALA A 61 11.35 3.55 -10.44
N LEU A 62 11.24 2.73 -11.50
CA LEU A 62 10.15 1.79 -11.66
C LEU A 62 10.48 0.52 -10.87
N ILE A 63 9.54 0.10 -10.03
CA ILE A 63 9.63 -1.16 -9.27
C ILE A 63 8.46 -2.08 -9.69
N PRO A 64 8.65 -3.40 -9.65
CA PRO A 64 7.62 -4.33 -10.06
C PRO A 64 6.49 -4.38 -9.03
N ASN A 65 5.36 -4.95 -9.47
CA ASN A 65 4.22 -5.23 -8.60
C ASN A 65 4.53 -6.18 -7.43
N VAL A 66 3.67 -6.17 -6.40
CA VAL A 66 3.81 -7.04 -5.22
C VAL A 66 3.86 -8.52 -5.61
N GLY A 67 3.09 -8.95 -6.61
CA GLY A 67 3.10 -10.33 -7.09
C GLY A 67 4.46 -10.80 -7.59
N PHE A 68 5.25 -9.92 -8.21
CA PHE A 68 6.63 -10.21 -8.58
C PHE A 68 7.51 -10.42 -7.35
N LEU A 69 7.40 -9.56 -6.34
CA LEU A 69 8.19 -9.67 -5.11
C LEU A 69 7.89 -10.98 -4.38
N LEU A 70 6.62 -11.37 -4.28
CA LEU A 70 6.22 -12.65 -3.69
C LEU A 70 6.83 -13.86 -4.42
N ARG A 71 6.92 -13.81 -5.75
CA ARG A 71 7.60 -14.84 -6.56
C ARG A 71 9.11 -14.84 -6.33
N PHE A 72 9.72 -13.65 -6.32
CA PHE A 72 11.16 -13.51 -6.03
C PHE A 72 11.52 -14.17 -4.69
N GLU A 73 10.76 -13.86 -3.64
CA GLU A 73 10.99 -14.41 -2.30
C GLU A 73 10.83 -15.92 -2.24
N ARG A 74 9.87 -16.47 -2.99
CA ARG A 74 9.66 -17.91 -3.14
C ARG A 74 10.82 -18.58 -3.87
N GLU A 75 11.30 -17.98 -4.95
CA GLU A 75 12.40 -18.53 -5.76
C GLU A 75 13.76 -18.45 -5.05
N HIS A 76 14.00 -17.38 -4.29
CA HIS A 76 15.30 -17.09 -3.68
C HIS A 76 15.36 -17.40 -2.18
N GLN A 77 14.21 -17.67 -1.56
CA GLN A 77 14.08 -17.97 -0.12
C GLN A 77 14.71 -16.89 0.76
N CYS A 78 14.56 -15.62 0.37
CA CYS A 78 14.99 -14.46 1.13
C CYS A 78 14.02 -13.29 0.96
N GLY A 79 13.97 -12.37 1.92
CA GLY A 79 13.16 -11.15 1.80
C GLY A 79 13.63 -10.25 0.66
N CYS A 80 12.72 -9.41 0.16
CA CYS A 80 12.93 -8.51 -0.99
C CYS A 80 13.32 -7.06 -0.64
N ALA A 81 13.51 -6.73 0.64
CA ALA A 81 14.03 -5.41 1.02
C ALA A 81 15.57 -5.37 0.88
N PRO A 82 16.16 -4.27 0.36
CA PRO A 82 15.53 -3.03 -0.07
C PRO A 82 14.97 -3.09 -1.51
N LEU A 83 13.88 -2.33 -1.77
CA LEU A 83 13.16 -2.38 -3.06
C LEU A 83 13.98 -1.88 -4.24
N THR A 84 15.02 -1.09 -4.00
CA THR A 84 15.96 -0.64 -5.05
C THR A 84 16.68 -1.76 -5.78
N GLN A 85 16.78 -2.96 -5.19
CA GLN A 85 17.41 -4.11 -5.85
C GLN A 85 16.51 -4.75 -6.92
N HIS A 86 15.22 -4.39 -6.96
CA HIS A 86 14.22 -4.95 -7.86
C HIS A 86 13.81 -3.99 -8.97
N GLN A 87 14.52 -2.87 -9.14
CA GLN A 87 14.17 -1.87 -10.14
C GLN A 87 14.27 -2.41 -11.57
N VAL A 88 13.39 -1.90 -12.44
CA VAL A 88 13.51 -2.14 -13.88
C VAL A 88 14.84 -1.52 -14.34
N PRO A 89 15.80 -2.30 -14.88
CA PRO A 89 17.15 -1.83 -15.18
C PRO A 89 17.24 -0.94 -16.44
N ASP A 90 16.10 -0.61 -17.04
CA ASP A 90 16.02 0.08 -18.32
C ASP A 90 16.17 1.61 -18.18
N ARG A 91 16.65 2.20 -19.27
CA ARG A 91 16.63 3.66 -19.47
C ARG A 91 15.33 4.01 -20.17
N TYR A 92 14.56 4.92 -19.59
CA TYR A 92 13.26 5.31 -20.10
C TYR A 92 12.98 6.80 -19.92
N VAL A 93 12.07 7.31 -20.74
CA VAL A 93 11.46 8.63 -20.62
C VAL A 93 9.96 8.46 -20.80
N PHE A 94 9.15 9.06 -19.93
CA PHE A 94 7.70 9.04 -20.12
C PHE A 94 7.31 9.70 -21.44
N HIS A 95 6.44 9.04 -22.21
CA HIS A 95 5.98 9.55 -23.49
C HIS A 95 5.34 10.94 -23.33
N LYS A 96 5.78 11.93 -24.12
CA LYS A 96 5.34 13.34 -23.98
C LYS A 96 3.82 13.51 -23.98
N LYS A 97 3.13 12.73 -24.82
CA LYS A 97 1.65 12.71 -24.91
C LYS A 97 0.94 12.44 -23.58
N LEU A 98 1.56 11.74 -22.62
CA LEU A 98 0.98 11.52 -21.28
C LEU A 98 0.83 12.85 -20.52
N ARG A 99 1.80 13.76 -20.65
CA ARG A 99 1.78 15.10 -20.07
C ARG A 99 0.86 16.07 -20.82
N GLU A 100 0.60 15.77 -22.09
CA GLU A 100 -0.29 16.57 -22.93
C GLU A 100 -1.76 16.15 -22.76
N GLY A 101 -2.00 14.93 -22.30
CA GLY A 101 -3.33 14.30 -22.20
C GLY A 101 -3.83 13.76 -23.54
N THR A 102 -2.90 13.41 -24.44
CA THR A 102 -3.17 12.97 -25.82
C THR A 102 -2.62 11.56 -26.09
N PHE A 103 -2.18 10.87 -25.05
CA PHE A 103 -1.67 9.50 -25.16
C PHE A 103 -2.85 8.55 -25.39
N VAL A 104 -2.69 7.64 -26.33
CA VAL A 104 -3.66 6.60 -26.65
C VAL A 104 -2.93 5.28 -26.46
N CYS A 105 -3.48 4.41 -25.61
CA CYS A 105 -2.95 3.07 -25.42
C CYS A 105 -3.28 2.23 -26.65
N GLU A 106 -2.26 1.70 -27.31
CA GLU A 106 -2.37 0.87 -28.51
C GLU A 106 -1.40 -0.32 -28.42
N GLY A 107 -1.66 -1.37 -29.22
CA GLY A 107 -0.82 -2.56 -29.28
C GLY A 107 -0.60 -3.23 -27.93
N GLU A 108 0.65 -3.63 -27.66
CA GLU A 108 1.07 -4.32 -26.44
C GLU A 108 0.71 -3.54 -25.15
N VAL A 109 0.73 -2.21 -25.17
CA VAL A 109 0.36 -1.40 -24.00
C VAL A 109 -1.11 -1.59 -23.65
N LEU A 110 -1.99 -1.66 -24.65
CA LEU A 110 -3.42 -1.88 -24.43
C LEU A 110 -3.71 -3.32 -23.97
N GLU A 111 -2.97 -4.28 -24.49
CA GLU A 111 -3.05 -5.69 -24.07
C GLU A 111 -2.65 -5.84 -22.60
N ASN A 112 -1.50 -5.28 -22.22
CA ASN A 112 -1.02 -5.28 -20.84
C ASN A 112 -2.00 -4.57 -19.89
N LEU A 113 -2.58 -3.44 -20.32
CA LEU A 113 -3.58 -2.73 -19.54
C LEU A 113 -4.86 -3.54 -19.34
N THR A 114 -5.30 -4.25 -20.37
CA THR A 114 -6.47 -5.13 -20.30
C THR A 114 -6.22 -6.30 -19.36
N ALA A 115 -5.04 -6.93 -19.47
CA ALA A 115 -4.64 -8.02 -18.60
C ALA A 115 -4.55 -7.58 -17.13
N TRP A 116 -3.96 -6.41 -16.88
CA TRP A 116 -3.88 -5.82 -15.55
C TRP A 116 -5.27 -5.56 -14.94
N ARG A 117 -6.21 -5.01 -15.72
CA ARG A 117 -7.60 -4.79 -15.24
C ARG A 117 -8.30 -6.09 -14.86
N ALA A 118 -8.15 -7.13 -15.67
CA ALA A 118 -8.72 -8.44 -15.37
C ALA A 118 -8.10 -9.04 -14.10
N HIS A 119 -6.80 -8.85 -13.89
CA HIS A 119 -6.11 -9.27 -12.67
C HIS A 119 -6.61 -8.50 -11.44
N VAL A 120 -6.71 -7.17 -11.51
CA VAL A 120 -7.24 -6.32 -10.43
C VAL A 120 -8.67 -6.71 -10.06
N GLU A 121 -9.51 -7.04 -11.05
CA GLU A 121 -10.87 -7.52 -10.79
C GLU A 121 -10.87 -8.86 -10.03
N GLY A 122 -10.00 -9.79 -10.42
CA GLY A 122 -9.79 -11.06 -9.70
C GLY A 122 -9.32 -10.84 -8.26
N ASP A 123 -8.26 -10.07 -8.09
CA ASP A 123 -7.67 -9.78 -6.77
C ASP A 123 -8.66 -9.04 -5.85
N THR A 124 -9.51 -8.18 -6.41
CA THR A 124 -10.58 -7.50 -5.66
C THR A 124 -11.63 -8.48 -5.15
N ARG A 125 -12.04 -9.45 -5.96
CA ARG A 125 -12.99 -10.50 -5.53
C ARG A 125 -12.38 -11.35 -4.43
N ASP A 126 -11.15 -11.80 -4.61
CA ASP A 126 -10.47 -12.62 -3.61
C ASP A 126 -10.24 -11.84 -2.30
N PHE A 127 -9.94 -10.55 -2.40
CA PHE A 127 -9.84 -9.65 -1.25
C PHE A 127 -11.17 -9.55 -0.49
N VAL A 128 -12.29 -9.40 -1.20
CA VAL A 128 -13.63 -9.37 -0.57
C VAL A 128 -13.94 -10.69 0.11
N GLU A 129 -13.66 -11.83 -0.51
CA GLU A 129 -13.88 -13.15 0.10
C GLU A 129 -13.03 -13.33 1.36
N ARG A 130 -11.73 -12.98 1.31
CA ARG A 130 -10.87 -12.98 2.51
C ARG A 130 -11.42 -12.07 3.60
N SER A 131 -11.93 -10.89 3.23
CA SER A 131 -12.50 -9.92 4.18
C SER A 131 -13.75 -10.45 4.90
N LYS A 132 -14.54 -11.33 4.27
CA LYS A 132 -15.70 -11.96 4.93
C LYS A 132 -15.29 -12.87 6.08
N VAL A 133 -14.16 -13.56 5.93
CA VAL A 133 -13.68 -14.57 6.90
C VAL A 133 -12.59 -14.05 7.83
N VAL A 134 -12.13 -12.81 7.68
CA VAL A 134 -11.04 -12.22 8.50
C VAL A 134 -11.27 -12.31 10.01
N HIS A 135 -12.53 -12.27 10.46
CA HIS A 135 -12.89 -12.37 11.87
C HIS A 135 -12.55 -13.72 12.50
N GLN A 136 -12.36 -14.78 11.69
CA GLN A 136 -11.98 -16.11 12.18
C GLN A 136 -10.61 -16.12 12.87
N PHE A 137 -9.72 -15.21 12.50
CA PHE A 137 -8.41 -15.02 13.16
C PHE A 137 -8.51 -14.28 14.50
N PHE A 138 -9.65 -13.65 14.77
CA PHE A 138 -9.89 -12.84 15.97
C PHE A 138 -11.17 -13.32 16.67
N PRO A 139 -11.13 -14.45 17.39
CA PRO A 139 -12.28 -14.98 18.11
C PRO A 139 -12.96 -13.95 19.01
N GLU A 140 -12.19 -12.98 19.53
CA GLU A 140 -12.68 -11.87 20.32
C GLU A 140 -13.72 -11.01 19.59
N LEU A 141 -13.73 -10.95 18.25
CA LEU A 141 -14.71 -10.19 17.49
C LEU A 141 -16.10 -10.85 17.44
N ASN A 142 -16.21 -12.11 17.85
CA ASN A 142 -17.47 -12.85 17.84
C ASN A 142 -18.37 -12.43 19.00
N GLY A 143 -19.63 -12.09 18.69
CA GLY A 143 -20.64 -11.76 19.71
C GLY A 143 -20.47 -10.40 20.38
N ILE A 144 -19.57 -9.54 19.88
CA ILE A 144 -19.41 -8.17 20.36
C ILE A 144 -20.63 -7.32 19.98
N GLU A 145 -21.11 -6.52 20.92
CA GLU A 145 -22.13 -5.51 20.64
C GLU A 145 -21.60 -4.44 19.69
N TRP A 146 -22.45 -3.97 18.77
CA TRP A 146 -22.06 -3.03 17.73
C TRP A 146 -21.33 -1.77 18.23
N LYS A 147 -21.73 -1.25 19.39
CA LYS A 147 -21.12 -0.05 19.99
C LYS A 147 -19.65 -0.23 20.37
N ASP A 148 -19.26 -1.46 20.72
CA ASP A 148 -17.91 -1.82 21.18
C ASP A 148 -17.03 -2.35 20.02
N PHE A 149 -17.68 -2.60 18.88
CA PHE A 149 -17.06 -3.19 17.69
C PHE A 149 -15.87 -2.39 17.14
N PRO A 150 -15.93 -1.04 17.00
CA PRO A 150 -14.78 -0.25 16.54
C PRO A 150 -13.54 -0.38 17.45
N ALA A 151 -13.75 -0.46 18.77
CA ALA A 151 -12.66 -0.61 19.72
C ALA A 151 -12.02 -2.01 19.61
N ALA A 152 -12.85 -3.04 19.44
CA ALA A 152 -12.35 -4.41 19.25
C ALA A 152 -11.57 -4.57 17.95
N VAL A 153 -12.05 -3.99 16.84
CA VAL A 153 -11.31 -3.96 15.57
C VAL A 153 -9.98 -3.21 15.72
N ALA A 154 -9.93 -2.13 16.49
CA ALA A 154 -8.68 -1.42 16.75
C ALA A 154 -7.67 -2.30 17.53
N VAL A 155 -8.14 -3.12 18.48
CA VAL A 155 -7.31 -4.11 19.18
C VAL A 155 -6.79 -5.18 18.21
N ALA A 156 -7.66 -5.73 17.36
CA ALA A 156 -7.29 -6.71 16.34
C ALA A 156 -6.25 -6.14 15.36
N ARG A 157 -6.44 -4.90 14.88
CA ARG A 157 -5.48 -4.19 14.02
C ARG A 157 -4.13 -3.98 14.68
N ARG A 158 -4.11 -3.65 15.98
CA ARG A 158 -2.85 -3.54 16.73
C ARG A 158 -2.15 -4.89 16.84
N LYS A 159 -2.90 -5.95 17.16
CA LYS A 159 -2.36 -7.32 17.27
C LYS A 159 -1.66 -7.75 15.98
N ILE A 160 -2.31 -7.63 14.82
CA ILE A 160 -1.68 -8.01 13.55
C ILE A 160 -0.49 -7.10 13.16
N SER A 161 -0.46 -5.86 13.66
CA SER A 161 0.65 -4.94 13.39
C SER A 161 1.89 -5.25 14.22
N ASP A 162 1.70 -5.57 15.51
CA ASP A 162 2.78 -5.66 16.50
C ASP A 162 3.23 -7.11 16.81
N ASP A 163 2.33 -8.09 16.67
CA ASP A 163 2.60 -9.49 17.01
C ASP A 163 3.07 -10.28 15.79
N HIS A 164 4.39 -10.31 15.58
CA HIS A 164 4.99 -10.99 14.43
C HIS A 164 4.77 -12.51 14.44
N ASP A 165 4.65 -13.13 15.61
CA ASP A 165 4.39 -14.57 15.70
C ASP A 165 2.95 -14.88 15.30
N PHE A 166 2.00 -14.01 15.66
CA PHE A 166 0.64 -14.10 15.19
C PHE A 166 0.52 -13.94 13.67
N VAL A 167 1.29 -13.04 13.05
CA VAL A 167 1.36 -12.93 11.57
C VAL A 167 1.83 -14.25 10.95
N ARG A 168 2.87 -14.86 11.50
CA ARG A 168 3.41 -16.15 11.01
C ARG A 168 2.42 -17.29 11.19
N GLN A 169 1.67 -17.32 12.29
CA GLN A 169 0.61 -18.33 12.51
C GLN A 169 -0.51 -18.20 11.48
N ILE A 170 -0.92 -16.98 11.13
CA ILE A 170 -1.91 -16.76 10.06
C ILE A 170 -1.32 -17.22 8.73
N TYR A 171 -0.08 -16.86 8.42
CA TYR A 171 0.58 -17.34 7.20
C TYR A 171 0.65 -18.87 7.13
N GLU A 172 1.05 -19.52 8.23
CA GLU A 172 1.10 -20.99 8.34
C GLU A 172 -0.26 -21.62 8.09
N SER A 173 -1.35 -20.98 8.52
CA SER A 173 -2.71 -21.48 8.26
C SER A 173 -3.11 -21.49 6.78
N PHE A 174 -2.37 -20.78 5.92
CA PHE A 174 -2.54 -20.83 4.46
C PHE A 174 -1.68 -21.88 3.77
N LEU A 175 -0.79 -22.56 4.50
CA LEU A 175 0.06 -23.62 3.97
C LEU A 175 -0.64 -24.97 4.05
N ASP A 176 -1.73 -25.13 3.30
CA ASP A 176 -2.47 -26.39 3.16
C ASP A 176 -1.87 -27.28 2.05
N GLU A 177 -2.57 -28.36 1.68
CA GLU A 177 -2.11 -29.31 0.64
C GLU A 177 -2.00 -28.66 -0.76
N ASP A 178 -2.66 -27.52 -0.99
CA ASP A 178 -2.64 -26.79 -2.26
C ASP A 178 -1.54 -25.70 -2.28
N ALA A 179 -0.85 -25.48 -1.17
CA ALA A 179 0.23 -24.51 -1.10
C ALA A 179 1.42 -24.92 -1.98
N PRO A 180 2.11 -23.95 -2.63
CA PRO A 180 3.30 -24.25 -3.41
C PRO A 180 4.36 -24.95 -2.56
N PRO A 181 5.00 -26.03 -3.05
CA PRO A 181 6.02 -26.77 -2.28
C PRO A 181 7.25 -25.94 -1.96
N ASP A 182 7.45 -24.83 -2.67
CA ASP A 182 8.51 -23.84 -2.50
C ASP A 182 8.05 -22.62 -1.67
N ALA A 183 6.87 -22.65 -1.04
CA ALA A 183 6.44 -21.60 -0.14
C ALA A 183 7.47 -21.38 0.99
N PRO A 184 7.83 -20.12 1.31
CA PRO A 184 8.75 -19.83 2.41
C PRO A 184 8.28 -20.44 3.73
N SER A 185 9.22 -20.96 4.53
CA SER A 185 8.84 -21.45 5.86
C SER A 185 8.32 -20.31 6.76
N PRO A 186 7.26 -20.49 7.57
CA PRO A 186 6.73 -19.43 8.42
C PRO A 186 7.79 -18.81 9.35
N GLY A 187 8.70 -19.63 9.88
CA GLY A 187 9.79 -19.18 10.76
C GLY A 187 10.85 -18.31 10.07
N ALA A 188 10.95 -18.35 8.74
CA ALA A 188 11.86 -17.50 7.98
C ALA A 188 11.28 -16.11 7.69
N LEU A 189 9.95 -15.96 7.75
CA LEU A 189 9.30 -14.69 7.44
C LEU A 189 9.62 -13.64 8.51
N THR A 190 10.18 -12.53 8.05
CA THR A 190 10.47 -11.34 8.85
C THR A 190 9.80 -10.12 8.20
N PRO A 191 9.76 -8.95 8.87
CA PRO A 191 9.10 -7.77 8.33
C PRO A 191 9.70 -7.21 7.03
N GLU A 192 10.87 -7.69 6.62
CA GLU A 192 11.54 -7.42 5.33
C GLU A 192 10.99 -8.28 4.17
N TRP A 193 10.08 -9.21 4.45
CA TRP A 193 9.42 -10.04 3.44
C TRP A 193 8.10 -9.42 2.97
N SER A 194 7.88 -9.43 1.66
CA SER A 194 6.62 -9.12 1.02
C SER A 194 5.53 -10.07 1.49
N TRP A 195 5.79 -11.37 1.65
CA TRP A 195 4.80 -12.31 2.20
C TRP A 195 4.32 -11.91 3.59
N PHE A 196 5.25 -11.50 4.46
CA PHE A 196 4.93 -11.04 5.81
C PHE A 196 4.06 -9.78 5.78
N ARG A 197 4.46 -8.78 4.99
CA ARG A 197 3.70 -7.53 4.83
C ARG A 197 2.36 -7.75 4.13
N TRP A 198 2.29 -8.67 3.18
CA TRP A 198 1.06 -9.03 2.51
C TRP A 198 0.03 -9.57 3.48
N VAL A 199 0.40 -10.51 4.36
CA VAL A 199 -0.51 -11.01 5.40
C VAL A 199 -0.98 -9.88 6.31
N GLN A 200 -0.07 -9.05 6.82
CA GLN A 200 -0.43 -7.93 7.68
C GLN A 200 -1.43 -6.98 7.00
N CYS A 201 -1.12 -6.51 5.80
CA CYS A 201 -1.94 -5.54 5.10
C CYS A 201 -3.30 -6.12 4.66
N GLN A 202 -3.34 -7.37 4.18
CA GLN A 202 -4.59 -8.03 3.81
C GLN A 202 -5.53 -8.16 5.01
N ILE A 203 -5.01 -8.55 6.17
CA ILE A 203 -5.81 -8.67 7.39
C ILE A 203 -6.27 -7.29 7.90
N ILE A 204 -5.41 -6.28 7.89
CA ILE A 204 -5.78 -4.91 8.30
C ILE A 204 -6.88 -4.34 7.40
N ALA A 205 -6.70 -4.40 6.09
CA ALA A 205 -7.68 -3.91 5.13
C ALA A 205 -8.98 -4.73 5.18
N GLY A 206 -8.86 -6.05 5.35
CA GLY A 206 -10.01 -6.94 5.54
C GLY A 206 -10.80 -6.59 6.80
N LEU A 207 -10.14 -6.30 7.93
CA LEU A 207 -10.79 -5.83 9.15
C LEU A 207 -11.51 -4.49 8.95
N ARG A 208 -10.93 -3.55 8.19
CA ARG A 208 -11.60 -2.28 7.85
C ARG A 208 -12.86 -2.52 7.04
N LEU A 209 -12.78 -3.37 6.01
CA LEU A 209 -13.95 -3.70 5.19
C LEU A 209 -15.02 -4.42 6.01
N PHE A 210 -14.62 -5.40 6.81
CA PHE A 210 -15.48 -6.11 7.76
C PHE A 210 -16.17 -5.14 8.73
N GLN A 211 -15.45 -4.16 9.28
CA GLN A 211 -16.00 -3.11 10.14
C GLN A 211 -17.00 -2.22 9.42
N ARG A 212 -16.67 -1.77 8.20
CA ARG A 212 -17.52 -0.90 7.39
C ARG A 212 -18.87 -1.53 7.11
N TYR A 213 -18.90 -2.86 6.91
CA TYR A 213 -20.12 -3.63 6.69
C TYR A 213 -20.65 -4.37 7.92
N GLN A 214 -20.01 -4.21 9.09
CA GLN A 214 -20.41 -4.84 10.35
C GLN A 214 -20.54 -6.39 10.22
N GLY A 215 -19.65 -6.99 9.43
CA GLY A 215 -19.69 -8.41 9.08
C GLY A 215 -20.84 -8.83 8.16
N ARG A 216 -21.69 -7.90 7.72
CA ARG A 216 -22.84 -8.15 6.84
C ARG A 216 -22.54 -7.62 5.44
N PHE A 217 -21.79 -8.40 4.69
CA PHE A 217 -21.53 -8.09 3.28
C PHE A 217 -22.82 -8.21 2.46
N PRO A 218 -23.03 -7.34 1.45
CA PRO A 218 -24.18 -7.45 0.56
C PRO A 218 -24.13 -8.77 -0.23
N GLU A 219 -25.28 -9.44 -0.37
CA GLU A 219 -25.40 -10.68 -1.17
C GLU A 219 -25.26 -10.40 -2.67
N ASP A 220 -25.78 -9.25 -3.13
CA ASP A 220 -25.64 -8.75 -4.51
C ASP A 220 -24.99 -7.35 -4.49
N PRO A 221 -23.64 -7.27 -4.45
CA PRO A 221 -22.94 -6.01 -4.34
C PRO A 221 -23.03 -5.20 -5.65
N GLY A 222 -23.57 -4.00 -5.56
CA GLY A 222 -23.64 -3.08 -6.70
C GLY A 222 -22.27 -2.51 -7.13
N PRO A 223 -22.21 -1.78 -8.26
CA PRO A 223 -20.95 -1.27 -8.82
C PRO A 223 -20.13 -0.38 -7.88
N GLU A 224 -20.80 0.38 -7.02
CA GLU A 224 -20.13 1.27 -6.05
C GLU A 224 -19.43 0.48 -4.93
N PHE A 225 -19.95 -0.69 -4.53
CA PHE A 225 -19.27 -1.58 -3.60
C PHE A 225 -17.95 -2.06 -4.20
N TRP A 226 -18.01 -2.59 -5.42
CA TRP A 226 -16.84 -3.13 -6.11
C TRP A 226 -15.77 -2.08 -6.35
N ARG A 227 -16.17 -0.86 -6.75
CA ARG A 227 -15.22 0.26 -6.89
C ARG A 227 -14.50 0.58 -5.58
N ARG A 228 -15.20 0.59 -4.45
CA ARG A 228 -14.58 0.86 -3.14
C ARG A 228 -13.69 -0.28 -2.67
N ALA A 229 -14.10 -1.52 -2.94
CA ALA A 229 -13.30 -2.71 -2.64
C ALA A 229 -12.01 -2.72 -3.46
N GLU A 230 -12.09 -2.38 -4.75
CA GLU A 230 -10.93 -2.24 -5.64
C GLU A 230 -9.96 -1.18 -5.12
N HIS A 231 -10.44 0.03 -4.79
CA HIS A 231 -9.58 1.06 -4.19
C HIS A 231 -8.91 0.57 -2.90
N SER A 232 -9.67 -0.06 -2.00
CA SER A 232 -9.13 -0.57 -0.73
C SER A 232 -8.07 -1.67 -0.96
N MET A 233 -8.24 -2.47 -2.00
CA MET A 233 -7.29 -3.52 -2.40
C MET A 233 -6.01 -2.91 -3.01
N LEU A 234 -6.13 -1.91 -3.88
CA LEU A 234 -4.96 -1.21 -4.43
C LEU A 234 -4.16 -0.48 -3.34
N ASP A 235 -4.85 0.11 -2.35
CA ASP A 235 -4.21 0.74 -1.18
C ASP A 235 -3.34 -0.24 -0.39
N VAL A 236 -3.72 -1.53 -0.33
CA VAL A 236 -2.91 -2.58 0.30
C VAL A 236 -1.54 -2.70 -0.38
N TYR A 237 -1.46 -2.64 -1.71
CA TYR A 237 -0.16 -2.71 -2.40
C TYR A 237 0.73 -1.52 -2.05
N TYR A 238 0.17 -0.31 -1.96
CA TYR A 238 0.92 0.87 -1.54
C TYR A 238 1.45 0.74 -0.12
N VAL A 239 0.65 0.22 0.82
CA VAL A 239 1.08 0.00 2.20
C VAL A 239 2.16 -1.08 2.29
N ILE A 240 2.06 -2.17 1.52
CA ILE A 240 3.09 -3.22 1.45
C ILE A 240 4.42 -2.63 0.98
N LEU A 241 4.41 -1.99 -0.19
CA LEU A 241 5.63 -1.42 -0.79
C LEU A 241 6.21 -0.32 0.10
N GLY A 242 5.37 0.57 0.63
CA GLY A 242 5.78 1.61 1.57
C GLY A 242 6.43 1.02 2.82
N SER A 243 5.87 -0.06 3.37
CA SER A 243 6.39 -0.75 4.57
C SER A 243 7.75 -1.40 4.34
N LEU A 244 7.98 -1.92 3.12
CA LEU A 244 9.27 -2.48 2.70
C LEU A 244 10.32 -1.39 2.45
N ALA A 245 9.94 -0.29 1.81
CA ALA A 245 10.81 0.87 1.60
C ALA A 245 11.12 1.64 2.90
N GLY A 246 10.22 1.55 3.90
CA GLY A 246 10.29 2.32 5.14
C GLY A 246 9.83 3.78 4.99
N ALA A 247 9.29 4.18 3.83
CA ALA A 247 8.71 5.49 3.62
C ALA A 247 7.69 5.51 2.48
N ILE A 248 6.67 6.35 2.63
CA ILE A 248 5.60 6.55 1.63
C ILE A 248 5.22 8.04 1.52
N ALA A 249 4.98 8.48 0.30
CA ALA A 249 4.40 9.78 -0.02
C ALA A 249 2.93 9.56 -0.41
N THR A 250 2.02 9.89 0.51
CA THR A 250 0.57 9.71 0.35
C THR A 250 -0.21 10.87 0.98
N ARG A 251 -1.39 11.14 0.46
CA ARG A 251 -2.39 12.02 1.06
C ARG A 251 -3.62 11.27 1.57
N ASP A 252 -3.68 9.96 1.36
CA ASP A 252 -4.79 9.13 1.80
C ASP A 252 -4.66 8.81 3.30
N ASN A 253 -5.71 9.05 4.08
CA ASN A 253 -5.66 8.84 5.52
C ASN A 253 -5.70 7.36 5.91
N GLU A 254 -6.39 6.51 5.15
CA GLU A 254 -6.45 5.07 5.43
C GLU A 254 -5.06 4.44 5.20
N ILE A 255 -4.40 4.76 4.08
CA ILE A 255 -3.00 4.35 3.81
C ILE A 255 -2.07 4.84 4.93
N ARG A 256 -2.17 6.11 5.34
CA ARG A 256 -1.32 6.68 6.40
C ARG A 256 -1.46 5.94 7.72
N GLU A 257 -2.70 5.70 8.13
CA GLU A 257 -3.01 4.98 9.38
C GLU A 257 -2.47 3.56 9.34
N ASP A 258 -2.66 2.83 8.23
CA ASP A 258 -2.21 1.44 8.11
C ASP A 258 -0.69 1.35 8.03
N PHE A 259 -0.07 2.24 7.26
CA PHE A 259 1.38 2.33 7.18
C PHE A 259 2.03 2.63 8.54
N LEU A 260 1.52 3.60 9.29
CA LEU A 260 2.07 3.95 10.61
C LEU A 260 1.77 2.90 11.68
N ALA A 261 0.71 2.10 11.52
CA ALA A 261 0.48 0.95 12.37
C ALA A 261 1.57 -0.12 12.16
N LEU A 262 1.94 -0.38 10.90
CA LEU A 262 2.96 -1.39 10.54
C LEU A 262 4.41 -0.92 10.72
N ARG A 263 4.64 0.39 10.63
CA ARG A 263 5.96 1.04 10.73
C ARG A 263 5.86 2.35 11.51
N PRO A 264 5.79 2.32 12.85
CA PRO A 264 5.73 3.53 13.67
C PRO A 264 6.97 4.42 13.56
N ASP A 265 8.10 3.86 13.10
CA ASP A 265 9.39 4.51 12.90
C ASP A 265 9.56 5.11 11.49
N ALA A 266 8.62 4.85 10.57
CA ALA A 266 8.77 5.21 9.18
C ALA A 266 8.61 6.70 8.88
N VAL A 267 9.03 7.08 7.66
CA VAL A 267 8.89 8.44 7.16
C VAL A 267 7.62 8.55 6.31
N LEU A 268 6.70 9.40 6.76
CA LEU A 268 5.54 9.79 6.00
C LEU A 268 5.75 11.20 5.43
N LEU A 269 5.65 11.36 4.11
CA LEU A 269 5.76 12.67 3.48
C LEU A 269 4.41 13.24 3.07
N SER A 270 4.07 14.39 3.64
CA SER A 270 2.99 15.26 3.14
C SER A 270 3.57 16.40 2.28
N PRO A 271 2.80 16.96 1.33
CA PRO A 271 3.27 18.02 0.44
C PRO A 271 3.75 19.29 1.17
N ASP A 272 3.22 19.53 2.36
CA ASP A 272 3.49 20.73 3.17
C ASP A 272 4.89 20.70 3.79
N VAL A 273 5.42 19.50 4.08
CA VAL A 273 6.75 19.30 4.69
C VAL A 273 7.87 19.71 3.74
N LEU A 274 7.70 19.49 2.43
CA LEU A 274 8.70 19.82 1.40
C LEU A 274 8.58 21.27 0.88
N GLY A 275 7.42 21.91 1.04
CA GLY A 275 7.17 23.28 0.58
C GLY A 275 7.59 24.36 1.57
N ALA A 276 7.54 24.09 2.88
CA ALA A 276 7.82 25.07 3.92
C ALA A 276 9.28 25.05 4.44
N ALA A 277 10.02 23.97 4.21
CA ALA A 277 11.38 23.80 4.74
C ALA A 277 12.41 23.77 3.60
N GLY A 278 13.27 24.80 3.54
CA GLY A 278 14.54 24.68 2.86
C GLY A 278 15.36 23.56 3.53
N ALA A 279 15.39 22.38 2.90
CA ALA A 279 16.34 21.25 2.96
C ALA A 279 16.99 20.78 4.29
N ASN A 280 16.74 21.39 5.46
CA ASN A 280 17.57 21.17 6.67
C ASN A 280 16.78 20.90 7.96
N ARG A 281 15.49 20.53 7.90
CA ARG A 281 14.79 20.03 9.09
C ARG A 281 14.69 18.50 9.08
N PRO A 282 14.95 17.82 10.21
CA PRO A 282 14.76 16.38 10.31
C PRO A 282 13.29 16.03 10.04
N LEU A 283 13.09 15.11 9.11
CA LEU A 283 11.80 14.61 8.62
C LEU A 283 11.15 13.68 9.66
N ASN A 284 10.77 14.19 10.83
CA ASN A 284 9.75 13.53 11.68
C ASN A 284 9.35 14.41 12.89
N THR A 285 8.16 15.03 12.90
CA THR A 285 7.58 15.57 14.15
C THR A 285 6.05 15.55 14.27
N ASP A 286 5.30 14.76 13.50
CA ASP A 286 3.83 14.68 13.73
C ASP A 286 3.40 13.48 14.58
N ALA A 287 4.28 12.51 14.85
CA ALA A 287 3.92 11.29 15.61
C ALA A 287 4.19 11.36 17.14
N ARG A 288 4.75 12.45 17.69
CA ARG A 288 5.16 12.51 19.12
C ARG A 288 4.37 13.47 20.02
N GLN A 289 3.25 14.05 19.58
CA GLN A 289 2.42 14.91 20.44
C GLN A 289 0.97 14.40 20.57
N ALA A 290 0.78 13.18 21.08
CA ALA A 290 -0.49 12.74 21.64
C ALA A 290 -0.26 11.63 22.68
N GLY A 291 0.38 11.95 23.81
CA GLY A 291 0.69 10.95 24.82
C GLY A 291 1.31 11.48 26.12
N SER A 292 0.79 12.59 26.65
CA SER A 292 1.13 13.05 28.01
C SER A 292 0.01 13.94 28.55
N ALA A 293 -1.12 13.33 28.91
CA ALA A 293 -2.12 13.95 29.77
C ALA A 293 -2.03 13.32 31.18
N ARG A 294 -2.06 14.21 32.17
CA ARG A 294 -1.63 14.07 33.58
C ARG A 294 -2.38 13.00 34.39
N PRO A 295 -1.78 12.50 35.50
CA PRO A 295 -2.48 11.66 36.46
C PRO A 295 -3.58 12.45 37.21
N PRO A 296 -4.61 11.76 37.74
CA PRO A 296 -5.67 12.42 38.49
C PRO A 296 -5.11 12.98 39.80
N ARG A 297 -5.49 14.23 40.12
CA ARG A 297 -5.32 14.77 41.46
C ARG A 297 -6.33 14.07 42.37
N ALA A 298 -5.80 13.43 43.42
CA ALA A 298 -6.59 13.03 44.57
C ALA A 298 -7.19 14.29 45.24
N GLY A 299 -8.48 14.21 45.54
CA GLY A 299 -9.28 15.18 46.28
C GLY A 299 -10.61 14.56 46.61
#